data_AF-A0A9X8MHN3-F1
#
_entry.id   AF-A0A9X8MHN3-F1
#
_cell.length_a   1.000
_cell.length_b   1.000
_cell.length_c   1.000
_cell.angle_alpha   90.00
_cell.angle_beta   90.00
_cell.angle_gamma   90.00
#
_symmetry.space_group_name_H-M   'P 1'
#
loop_
_entity.id
_entity.type
_entity.pdbx_description
1 polymer ?
#
loop_
_entity_poly.entity_id
_entity_poly.type
_entity_poly.pdbx_seq_one_letter_code
_entity_poly.pdbx_strand_id
1 'polypeptide(L)'
;MMSKQYSPETYDAVMSLLKNGDTPSWRKVREITGHGASNAIVREVRQIMSELAERSAGGDYPKAAQDAFWNLWMNIKEIALSEFSQERDQFRSEAEDAKKAAQETMELLERAQERQAEREDQIILMREQLNQAAQREAQLIAQLAHANGRIDQELSRMEELRTAHKAEIATHDRERVEWQAKLEAETEQRHKVVADITLEHQRKVERLELELHNEQARYNDDTARFLRQIDEERVLHRKAEKEAQEVWHKLSAQLSQVNQEKAHLAGQLQVMQKEMDKVSLKNESLEAKNDALHTEISKLNALLTEQTALLHQAQLKVVSLTDNVTHQEADA
;
A
#
# COMPACT_ATOMS: atom_id res chain seq x y z
N MET A 1 21.87 -10.71 -158.79
CA MET A 1 21.79 -9.54 -157.88
C MET A 1 21.76 -10.09 -156.46
N MET A 2 22.88 -10.04 -155.73
CA MET A 2 22.91 -10.39 -154.31
C MET A 2 22.45 -9.17 -153.49
N SER A 3 21.47 -9.36 -152.61
CA SER A 3 20.97 -8.33 -151.69
C SER A 3 22.07 -7.94 -150.71
N LYS A 4 22.52 -6.69 -150.74
CA LYS A 4 23.47 -6.17 -149.75
C LYS A 4 22.82 -6.19 -148.36
N GLN A 5 23.45 -6.87 -147.40
CA GLN A 5 22.97 -7.03 -146.02
C GLN A 5 23.46 -5.91 -145.07
N TYR A 6 23.54 -4.68 -145.57
CA TYR A 6 23.87 -3.50 -144.77
C TYR A 6 23.03 -2.30 -145.22
N SER A 7 22.69 -1.42 -144.28
CA SER A 7 21.96 -0.20 -144.62
C SER A 7 22.82 0.70 -145.53
N PRO A 8 22.24 1.34 -146.56
CA PRO A 8 22.94 2.32 -147.40
C PRO A 8 23.57 3.44 -146.57
N GLU A 9 22.88 3.88 -145.52
CA GLU A 9 23.34 4.94 -144.60
C GLU A 9 24.58 4.51 -143.82
N THR A 10 24.61 3.26 -143.35
CA THR A 10 25.78 2.67 -142.68
C THR A 10 26.95 2.55 -143.65
N TYR A 11 26.70 2.18 -144.91
CA TYR A 11 27.73 2.10 -145.94
C TYR A 11 28.34 3.47 -146.25
N ASP A 12 27.52 4.49 -146.46
CA ASP A 12 27.99 5.84 -146.78
C ASP A 12 28.76 6.46 -145.60
N ALA A 13 28.31 6.23 -144.35
CA ALA A 13 29.04 6.64 -143.16
C ALA A 13 30.41 5.95 -143.03
N VAL A 14 30.47 4.64 -143.28
CA VAL A 14 31.75 3.89 -143.28
C VAL A 14 32.67 4.39 -144.39
N MET A 15 32.17 4.59 -145.61
CA MET A 15 32.96 5.10 -146.73
C MET A 15 33.42 6.55 -146.52
N SER A 16 32.61 7.39 -145.87
CA SER A 16 32.97 8.75 -145.50
C SER A 16 34.08 8.78 -144.46
N LEU A 17 34.01 7.93 -143.44
CA LEU A 17 35.08 7.79 -142.44
C LEU A 17 36.37 7.33 -143.12
N LEU A 18 36.32 6.30 -143.97
CA LEU A 18 37.49 5.79 -144.69
C LEU A 18 38.11 6.84 -145.64
N LYS A 19 37.31 7.64 -146.34
CA LYS A 19 37.83 8.74 -147.20
C LYS A 19 38.54 9.83 -146.42
N ASN A 20 38.13 10.07 -145.18
CA ASN A 20 38.74 11.06 -144.29
C ASN A 20 39.96 10.48 -143.53
N GLY A 21 40.33 9.22 -143.79
CA GLY A 21 41.39 8.52 -143.06
C GLY A 21 40.97 8.08 -141.64
N ASP A 22 39.69 8.19 -141.32
CA ASP A 22 39.11 7.87 -140.04
C ASP A 22 38.68 6.40 -139.95
N THR A 23 38.79 5.90 -138.73
CA THR A 23 38.36 4.58 -138.31
C THR A 23 36.83 4.40 -138.32
N PRO A 24 36.25 3.50 -139.13
CA PRO A 24 34.85 3.12 -138.97
C PRO A 24 34.64 2.25 -137.71
N SER A 25 34.35 2.89 -136.59
CA SER A 25 33.87 2.24 -135.36
C SER A 25 32.35 2.36 -135.24
N TRP A 26 31.68 1.44 -134.56
CA TRP A 26 30.22 1.51 -134.43
C TRP A 26 29.75 2.78 -133.72
N ARG A 27 30.55 3.38 -132.82
CA ARG A 27 30.25 4.67 -132.18
C ARG A 27 30.32 5.80 -133.19
N LYS A 28 31.42 5.94 -133.95
CA LYS A 28 31.58 6.98 -134.99
C LYS A 28 30.53 6.84 -136.10
N VAL A 29 30.23 5.60 -136.50
CA VAL A 29 29.16 5.32 -137.48
C VAL A 29 27.80 5.65 -136.90
N ARG A 30 27.53 5.36 -135.61
CA ARG A 30 26.28 5.75 -134.92
C ARG A 30 26.16 7.27 -134.69
N GLU A 31 27.27 7.96 -134.49
CA GLU A 31 27.31 9.43 -134.40
C GLU A 31 26.96 10.08 -135.74
N ILE A 32 27.42 9.50 -136.86
CA ILE A 32 27.12 9.99 -138.22
C ILE A 32 25.70 9.60 -138.66
N THR A 33 25.29 8.36 -138.39
CA THR A 33 23.97 7.84 -138.80
C THR A 33 22.86 8.22 -137.82
N GLY A 34 23.18 8.60 -136.57
CA GLY A 34 22.21 9.03 -135.55
C GLY A 34 21.36 7.92 -134.93
N HIS A 35 21.35 6.71 -135.48
CA HIS A 35 20.46 5.62 -135.05
C HIS A 35 21.01 4.23 -135.38
N GLY A 36 20.51 3.22 -134.66
CA GLY A 36 20.90 1.81 -134.81
C GLY A 36 21.45 1.22 -133.50
N ALA A 37 21.10 -0.04 -133.22
CA ALA A 37 21.61 -0.75 -132.05
C ALA A 37 23.11 -1.04 -132.22
N SER A 38 23.90 -0.89 -131.16
CA SER A 38 25.36 -1.09 -131.20
C SER A 38 25.75 -2.43 -131.83
N ASN A 39 25.06 -3.51 -131.48
CA ASN A 39 25.31 -4.84 -132.04
C ASN A 39 24.96 -4.98 -133.53
N ALA A 40 23.98 -4.21 -134.03
CA ALA A 40 23.58 -4.20 -135.44
C ALA A 40 24.59 -3.41 -136.30
N ILE A 41 24.97 -2.22 -135.85
CA ILE A 41 25.97 -1.38 -136.53
C ILE A 41 27.34 -2.10 -136.58
N VAL A 42 27.77 -2.74 -135.49
CA VAL A 42 29.01 -3.54 -135.48
C VAL A 42 28.97 -4.63 -136.55
N ARG A 43 27.84 -5.33 -136.70
CA ARG A 43 27.69 -6.40 -137.69
C ARG A 43 27.76 -5.85 -139.12
N GLU A 44 27.06 -4.75 -139.40
CA GLU A 44 27.03 -4.11 -140.72
C GLU A 44 28.41 -3.54 -141.10
N VAL A 45 29.06 -2.81 -140.20
CA VAL A 45 30.42 -2.27 -140.42
C VAL A 45 31.41 -3.38 -140.70
N ARG A 46 31.34 -4.50 -139.96
CA ARG A 46 32.21 -5.66 -140.19
C ARG A 46 31.99 -6.27 -141.58
N GLN A 47 30.74 -6.41 -142.01
CA GLN A 47 30.38 -6.93 -143.33
C GLN A 47 30.92 -6.02 -144.45
N ILE A 48 30.75 -4.71 -144.31
CA ILE A 48 31.23 -3.71 -145.28
C ILE A 48 32.76 -3.74 -145.38
N MET A 49 33.46 -3.79 -144.25
CA MET A 49 34.92 -3.89 -144.21
C MET A 49 35.43 -5.23 -144.78
N SER A 50 34.70 -6.33 -144.55
CA SER A 50 35.00 -7.63 -145.18
C SER A 50 34.82 -7.60 -146.69
N GLU A 51 33.74 -7.00 -147.21
CA GLU A 51 33.54 -6.85 -148.65
C GLU A 51 34.57 -5.92 -149.30
N LEU A 52 34.99 -4.84 -148.61
CA LEU A 52 36.07 -3.96 -149.05
C LEU A 52 37.42 -4.70 -149.08
N ALA A 53 37.70 -5.53 -148.07
CA ALA A 53 38.91 -6.35 -148.01
C ALA A 53 38.92 -7.47 -149.07
N GLU A 54 37.77 -8.08 -149.37
CA GLU A 54 37.63 -9.06 -150.46
C GLU A 54 37.83 -8.40 -151.83
N ARG A 55 37.28 -7.20 -152.03
CA ARG A 55 37.50 -6.40 -153.25
C ARG A 55 38.94 -5.91 -153.39
N SER A 56 39.62 -5.59 -152.28
CA SER A 56 41.05 -5.29 -152.31
C SER A 56 41.87 -6.53 -152.65
N ALA A 57 41.57 -7.68 -152.05
CA ALA A 57 42.27 -8.95 -152.34
C ALA A 57 42.04 -9.47 -153.78
N GLY A 58 40.94 -9.08 -154.42
CA GLY A 58 40.60 -9.39 -155.82
C GLY A 58 41.41 -8.65 -156.90
N GLY A 59 42.29 -7.70 -156.52
CA GLY A 59 43.21 -7.03 -157.44
C GLY A 59 42.69 -5.75 -158.10
N ASP A 60 41.49 -5.26 -157.74
CA ASP A 60 40.88 -4.05 -158.33
C ASP A 60 41.52 -2.72 -157.87
N TYR A 61 42.42 -2.75 -156.89
CA TYR A 61 43.13 -1.57 -156.37
C TYR A 61 44.65 -1.77 -156.37
N PRO A 62 45.46 -0.72 -156.62
CA PRO A 62 46.93 -0.81 -156.57
C PRO A 62 47.42 -1.34 -155.22
N LYS A 63 48.45 -2.21 -155.21
CA LYS A 63 48.97 -2.87 -153.99
C LYS A 63 49.26 -1.90 -152.82
N ALA A 64 49.75 -0.71 -153.12
CA ALA A 64 49.98 0.35 -152.13
C ALA A 64 48.70 0.81 -151.39
N ALA A 65 47.54 0.82 -152.05
CA ALA A 65 46.26 1.16 -151.44
C ALA A 65 45.73 0.02 -150.56
N GLN A 66 46.00 -1.23 -150.93
CA GLN A 66 45.63 -2.42 -150.15
C GLN A 66 46.45 -2.48 -148.84
N ASP A 67 47.76 -2.24 -148.94
CA ASP A 67 48.66 -2.21 -147.78
C ASP A 67 48.30 -1.03 -146.84
N ALA A 68 47.95 0.13 -147.40
CA ALA A 68 47.47 1.28 -146.61
C ALA A 68 46.16 0.98 -145.88
N PHE A 69 45.20 0.33 -146.54
CA PHE A 69 43.93 -0.09 -145.93
C PHE A 69 44.14 -1.14 -144.83
N TRP A 70 45.01 -2.12 -145.05
CA TRP A 70 45.33 -3.15 -144.06
C TRP A 70 46.02 -2.57 -142.82
N ASN A 71 46.98 -1.66 -143.01
CA ASN A 71 47.65 -0.97 -141.90
C ASN A 71 46.67 -0.08 -141.13
N LEU A 72 45.79 0.64 -141.83
CA LEU A 72 44.73 1.42 -141.20
C LEU A 72 43.82 0.50 -140.38
N TRP A 73 43.34 -0.61 -140.95
CA TRP A 73 42.49 -1.59 -140.25
C TRP A 73 43.14 -2.21 -139.00
N MET A 74 44.44 -2.49 -139.05
CA MET A 74 45.16 -3.05 -137.90
C MET A 74 45.34 -2.00 -136.79
N ASN A 75 45.71 -0.76 -137.13
CA ASN A 75 45.79 0.35 -136.15
C ASN A 75 44.43 0.64 -135.51
N ILE A 76 43.38 0.63 -136.32
CA ILE A 76 41.98 0.77 -135.89
C ILE A 76 41.61 -0.30 -134.86
N LYS A 77 41.94 -1.54 -135.18
CA LYS A 77 41.61 -2.69 -134.36
C LYS A 77 42.38 -2.63 -133.04
N GLU A 78 43.63 -2.20 -133.06
CA GLU A 78 44.43 -2.01 -131.84
C GLU A 78 43.89 -0.90 -130.95
N ILE A 79 43.55 0.27 -131.51
CA ILE A 79 42.97 1.39 -130.74
C ILE A 79 41.61 1.00 -130.14
N ALA A 80 40.74 0.37 -130.92
CA ALA A 80 39.45 -0.07 -130.41
C ALA A 80 39.61 -1.14 -129.30
N LEU A 81 40.53 -2.10 -129.48
CA LEU A 81 40.80 -3.12 -128.47
C LEU A 81 41.40 -2.51 -127.19
N SER A 82 42.25 -1.49 -127.30
CA SER A 82 42.85 -0.82 -126.14
C SER A 82 41.81 0.01 -125.38
N GLU A 83 40.99 0.80 -126.05
CA GLU A 83 39.88 1.56 -125.43
C GLU A 83 38.86 0.63 -124.75
N PHE A 84 38.46 -0.46 -125.43
CA PHE A 84 37.56 -1.45 -124.81
C PHE A 84 38.21 -2.16 -123.62
N SER A 85 39.51 -2.43 -123.67
CA SER A 85 40.22 -3.03 -122.53
C SER A 85 40.27 -2.07 -121.34
N GLN A 86 40.51 -0.77 -121.60
CA GLN A 86 40.57 0.27 -120.59
C GLN A 86 39.19 0.52 -119.96
N GLU A 87 38.13 0.64 -120.76
CA GLU A 87 36.75 0.74 -120.26
C GLU A 87 36.36 -0.51 -119.45
N ARG A 88 36.69 -1.71 -119.94
CA ARG A 88 36.42 -2.96 -119.21
C ARG A 88 37.15 -3.02 -117.87
N ASP A 89 38.40 -2.58 -117.83
CA ASP A 89 39.20 -2.60 -116.60
C ASP A 89 38.73 -1.51 -115.61
N GLN A 90 38.27 -0.35 -116.11
CA GLN A 90 37.56 0.66 -115.30
C GLN A 90 36.26 0.12 -114.70
N PHE A 91 35.40 -0.51 -115.50
CA PHE A 91 34.17 -1.13 -114.99
C PHE A 91 34.44 -2.24 -113.98
N ARG A 92 35.52 -3.01 -114.16
CA ARG A 92 35.95 -4.01 -113.17
C ARG A 92 36.39 -3.35 -111.86
N SER A 93 37.17 -2.28 -111.92
CA SER A 93 37.58 -1.51 -110.74
C SER A 93 36.37 -0.95 -110.01
N GLU A 94 35.45 -0.29 -110.72
CA GLU A 94 34.22 0.25 -110.13
C GLU A 94 33.32 -0.83 -109.54
N ALA A 95 33.22 -2.00 -110.19
CA ALA A 95 32.48 -3.14 -109.66
C ALA A 95 33.14 -3.74 -108.41
N GLU A 96 34.48 -3.77 -108.34
CA GLU A 96 35.21 -4.19 -107.15
C GLU A 96 35.04 -3.20 -106.00
N ASP A 97 35.10 -1.90 -106.26
CA ASP A 97 34.89 -0.86 -105.25
C ASP A 97 33.44 -0.84 -104.74
N ALA A 98 32.46 -0.99 -105.63
CA ALA A 98 31.06 -1.16 -105.25
C ALA A 98 30.83 -2.43 -104.42
N LYS A 99 31.54 -3.53 -104.74
CA LYS A 99 31.48 -4.77 -103.95
C LYS A 99 32.09 -4.58 -102.55
N LYS A 100 33.22 -3.89 -102.43
CA LYS A 100 33.84 -3.57 -101.13
C LYS A 100 32.90 -2.67 -100.29
N ALA A 101 32.34 -1.63 -100.89
CA ALA A 101 31.37 -0.76 -100.21
C ALA A 101 30.11 -1.53 -99.75
N ALA A 102 29.61 -2.47 -100.56
CA ALA A 102 28.51 -3.34 -100.18
C ALA A 102 28.88 -4.28 -99.02
N GLN A 103 30.11 -4.78 -98.97
CA GLN A 103 30.60 -5.60 -97.85
C GLN A 103 30.74 -4.79 -96.56
N GLU A 104 31.34 -3.61 -96.62
CA GLU A 104 31.48 -2.72 -95.45
C GLU A 104 30.12 -2.30 -94.89
N THR A 105 29.15 -1.99 -95.76
CA THR A 105 27.79 -1.64 -95.33
C THR A 105 27.06 -2.84 -94.73
N MET A 106 27.26 -4.05 -95.24
CA MET A 106 26.71 -5.27 -94.68
C MET A 106 27.30 -5.58 -93.29
N GLU A 107 28.62 -5.46 -93.11
CA GLU A 107 29.27 -5.61 -91.80
C GLU A 107 28.77 -4.57 -90.78
N LEU A 108 28.58 -3.31 -91.20
CA LEU A 108 28.01 -2.28 -90.35
C LEU A 108 26.57 -2.57 -89.96
N LEU A 109 25.78 -3.12 -90.90
CA LEU A 109 24.40 -3.54 -90.64
C LEU A 109 24.36 -4.68 -89.62
N GLU A 110 25.19 -5.71 -89.77
CA GLU A 110 25.30 -6.83 -88.84
C GLU A 110 25.69 -6.36 -87.44
N ARG A 111 26.74 -5.51 -87.33
CA ARG A 111 27.13 -4.92 -86.04
C ARG A 111 26.03 -4.05 -85.42
N ALA A 112 25.24 -3.36 -86.24
CA ALA A 112 24.11 -2.58 -85.74
C ALA A 112 22.97 -3.48 -85.23
N GLN A 113 22.71 -4.61 -85.89
CA GLN A 113 21.73 -5.61 -85.45
C GLN A 113 22.17 -6.29 -84.15
N GLU A 114 23.44 -6.67 -84.02
CA GLU A 114 23.99 -7.23 -82.77
C GLU A 114 23.82 -6.26 -81.60
N ARG A 115 24.21 -4.99 -81.78
CA ARG A 115 24.01 -3.95 -80.74
C ARG A 115 22.54 -3.72 -80.43
N GLN A 116 21.64 -3.90 -81.39
CA GLN A 116 20.21 -3.80 -81.14
C GLN A 116 19.73 -4.98 -80.30
N ALA A 117 20.15 -6.20 -80.62
CA ALA A 117 19.82 -7.39 -79.84
C ALA A 117 20.34 -7.28 -78.39
N GLU A 118 21.58 -6.84 -78.20
CA GLU A 118 22.14 -6.60 -76.86
C GLU A 118 21.33 -5.58 -76.04
N ARG A 119 20.82 -4.52 -76.70
CA ARG A 119 19.96 -3.53 -76.04
C ARG A 119 18.59 -4.12 -75.70
N GLU A 120 18.03 -4.95 -76.56
CA GLU A 120 16.76 -5.64 -76.31
C GLU A 120 16.88 -6.58 -75.10
N ASP A 121 17.99 -7.33 -75.00
CA ASP A 121 18.29 -8.19 -73.85
C ASP A 121 18.45 -7.38 -72.56
N GLN A 122 19.15 -6.25 -72.61
CA GLN A 122 19.27 -5.34 -71.46
C GLN A 122 17.92 -4.76 -71.04
N ILE A 123 17.04 -4.41 -71.99
CA ILE A 123 15.69 -3.93 -71.70
C ILE A 123 14.86 -5.02 -71.00
N ILE A 124 14.97 -6.28 -71.46
CA ILE A 124 14.29 -7.41 -70.83
C ILE A 124 14.76 -7.58 -69.39
N LEU A 125 16.08 -7.58 -69.16
CA LEU A 125 16.65 -7.71 -67.82
C LEU A 125 16.20 -6.56 -66.90
N MET A 126 16.24 -5.32 -67.38
CA MET A 126 15.79 -4.16 -66.61
C MET A 126 14.30 -4.24 -66.25
N ARG A 127 13.45 -4.71 -67.18
CA ARG A 127 12.01 -4.92 -66.92
C ARG A 127 11.80 -5.98 -65.85
N GLU A 128 12.56 -7.05 -65.87
CA GLU A 128 12.46 -8.10 -64.85
C GLU A 128 12.87 -7.58 -63.47
N GLN A 129 13.97 -6.82 -63.39
CA GLN A 129 14.39 -6.19 -62.14
C GLN A 129 13.36 -5.19 -61.61
N LEU A 130 12.75 -4.39 -62.50
CA LEU A 130 11.68 -3.46 -62.13
C LEU A 130 10.46 -4.21 -61.56
N ASN A 131 10.06 -5.31 -62.20
CA ASN A 131 8.94 -6.13 -61.74
C ASN A 131 9.22 -6.76 -60.37
N GLN A 132 10.44 -7.27 -60.14
CA GLN A 132 10.84 -7.80 -58.83
C GLN A 132 10.86 -6.70 -57.76
N ALA A 133 11.34 -5.50 -58.08
CA ALA A 133 11.33 -4.36 -57.17
C ALA A 133 9.90 -3.94 -56.81
N ALA A 134 9.01 -3.85 -57.80
CA ALA A 134 7.59 -3.54 -57.59
C ALA A 134 6.88 -4.58 -56.72
N GLN A 135 7.19 -5.87 -56.90
CA GLN A 135 6.67 -6.93 -56.03
C GLN A 135 7.15 -6.80 -54.58
N ARG A 136 8.44 -6.51 -54.37
CA ARG A 136 8.99 -6.28 -53.02
C ARG A 136 8.36 -5.06 -52.35
N GLU A 137 8.18 -3.98 -53.11
CA GLU A 137 7.50 -2.77 -52.63
C GLU A 137 6.05 -3.08 -52.22
N ALA A 138 5.29 -3.79 -53.06
CA ALA A 138 3.92 -4.20 -52.74
C ALA A 138 3.84 -5.08 -51.47
N GLN A 139 4.81 -5.99 -51.28
CA GLN A 139 4.90 -6.81 -50.07
C GLN A 139 5.17 -5.95 -48.82
N LEU A 140 6.09 -4.98 -48.90
CA LEU A 140 6.38 -4.07 -47.79
C LEU A 140 5.17 -3.20 -47.47
N ILE A 141 4.46 -2.68 -48.47
CA ILE A 141 3.22 -1.91 -48.27
C ILE A 141 2.17 -2.75 -47.56
N ALA A 142 1.98 -4.02 -47.97
CA ALA A 142 1.04 -4.92 -47.31
C ALA A 142 1.45 -5.23 -45.86
N GLN A 143 2.74 -5.44 -45.59
CA GLN A 143 3.26 -5.65 -44.23
C GLN A 143 3.07 -4.42 -43.34
N LEU A 144 3.32 -3.21 -43.87
CA LEU A 144 3.08 -1.95 -43.16
C LEU A 144 1.59 -1.75 -42.86
N ALA A 145 0.71 -2.01 -43.82
CA ALA A 145 -0.74 -1.93 -43.60
C ALA A 145 -1.21 -2.90 -42.50
N HIS A 146 -0.70 -4.14 -42.51
CA HIS A 146 -0.99 -5.12 -41.46
C HIS A 146 -0.45 -4.69 -40.09
N ALA A 147 0.78 -4.18 -40.04
CA ALA A 147 1.39 -3.68 -38.80
C ALA A 147 0.60 -2.49 -38.23
N ASN A 148 0.21 -1.54 -39.07
CA ASN A 148 -0.62 -0.40 -38.66
C ASN A 148 -1.98 -0.87 -38.14
N GLY A 149 -2.65 -1.81 -38.82
CA GLY A 149 -3.90 -2.38 -38.33
C GLY A 149 -3.77 -3.04 -36.95
N ARG A 150 -2.65 -3.71 -36.66
CA ARG A 150 -2.37 -4.24 -35.32
C ARG A 150 -2.14 -3.15 -34.28
N ILE A 151 -1.44 -2.07 -34.64
CA ILE A 151 -1.24 -0.92 -33.76
C ILE A 151 -2.59 -0.29 -33.40
N ASP A 152 -3.49 -0.10 -34.37
CA ASP A 152 -4.82 0.46 -34.14
C ASP A 152 -5.67 -0.42 -33.20
N GLN A 153 -5.57 -1.75 -33.35
CA GLN A 153 -6.24 -2.71 -32.44
C GLN A 153 -5.70 -2.62 -31.02
N GLU A 154 -4.38 -2.59 -30.84
CA GLU A 154 -3.77 -2.48 -29.51
C GLU A 154 -4.04 -1.11 -28.86
N LEU A 155 -4.05 -0.02 -29.64
CA LEU A 155 -4.45 1.30 -29.15
C LEU A 155 -5.91 1.30 -28.65
N SER A 156 -6.82 0.68 -29.42
CA SER A 156 -8.22 0.55 -29.03
C SER A 156 -8.37 -0.26 -27.72
N ARG A 157 -7.66 -1.39 -27.63
CA ARG A 157 -7.64 -2.24 -26.42
C ARG A 157 -7.06 -1.52 -25.20
N MET A 158 -6.02 -0.71 -25.39
CA MET A 158 -5.43 0.08 -24.31
C MET A 158 -6.37 1.17 -23.81
N GLU A 159 -7.16 1.81 -24.69
CA GLU A 159 -8.15 2.79 -24.28
C GLU A 159 -9.35 2.13 -23.56
N GLU A 160 -9.79 0.94 -23.99
CA GLU A 160 -10.77 0.14 -23.25
C GLU A 160 -10.27 -0.21 -21.84
N LEU A 161 -9.02 -0.70 -21.71
CA LEU A 161 -8.42 -0.98 -20.40
C LEU A 161 -8.30 0.28 -19.55
N ARG A 162 -7.92 1.41 -20.15
CA ARG A 162 -7.79 2.69 -19.45
C ARG A 162 -9.14 3.19 -18.92
N THR A 163 -10.20 3.07 -19.72
CA THR A 163 -11.55 3.47 -19.31
C THR A 163 -12.12 2.54 -18.24
N ALA A 164 -11.90 1.22 -18.37
CA ALA A 164 -12.26 0.25 -17.33
C ALA A 164 -11.54 0.52 -16.01
N HIS A 165 -10.23 0.75 -16.04
CA HIS A 165 -9.44 1.07 -14.84
C HIS A 165 -9.90 2.38 -14.19
N LYS A 166 -10.20 3.43 -14.98
CA LYS A 166 -10.77 4.68 -14.43
C LYS A 166 -12.12 4.44 -13.74
N ALA A 167 -12.95 3.57 -14.29
CA ALA A 167 -14.23 3.22 -13.67
C ALA A 167 -14.03 2.46 -12.35
N GLU A 168 -13.07 1.53 -12.30
CA GLU A 168 -12.70 0.76 -11.10
C GLU A 168 -12.13 1.64 -9.98
N ILE A 169 -11.27 2.62 -10.31
CA ILE A 169 -10.82 3.64 -9.36
C ILE A 169 -12.02 4.42 -8.82
N ALA A 170 -12.93 4.86 -9.69
CA ALA A 170 -14.10 5.62 -9.28
C ALA A 170 -15.04 4.81 -8.37
N THR A 171 -15.15 3.48 -8.56
CA THR A 171 -15.90 2.61 -7.64
C THR A 171 -15.21 2.48 -6.29
N HIS A 172 -13.90 2.26 -6.26
CA HIS A 172 -13.14 2.17 -5.00
C HIS A 172 -13.13 3.50 -4.23
N ASP A 173 -13.05 4.63 -4.91
CA ASP A 173 -13.14 5.94 -4.28
C ASP A 173 -14.51 6.14 -3.61
N ARG A 174 -15.61 5.71 -4.24
CA ARG A 174 -16.95 5.74 -3.62
C ARG A 174 -17.02 4.83 -2.39
N GLU A 175 -16.56 3.58 -2.51
CA GLU A 175 -16.53 2.65 -1.39
C GLU A 175 -15.71 3.19 -0.22
N ARG A 176 -14.56 3.80 -0.50
CA ARG A 176 -13.71 4.43 0.51
C ARG A 176 -14.44 5.54 1.24
N VAL A 177 -15.12 6.43 0.51
CA VAL A 177 -15.92 7.52 1.12
C VAL A 177 -17.06 6.96 1.96
N GLU A 178 -17.77 5.93 1.47
CA GLU A 178 -18.83 5.27 2.23
C GLU A 178 -18.33 4.64 3.54
N TRP A 179 -17.19 3.94 3.49
CA TRP A 179 -16.59 3.34 4.68
C TRP A 179 -16.06 4.39 5.66
N GLN A 180 -15.49 5.48 5.16
CA GLN A 180 -15.09 6.62 6.00
C GLN A 180 -16.29 7.23 6.71
N ALA A 181 -17.39 7.50 5.99
CA ALA A 181 -18.61 8.04 6.58
C ALA A 181 -19.23 7.10 7.64
N LYS A 182 -19.23 5.78 7.38
CA LYS A 182 -19.68 4.78 8.37
C LYS A 182 -18.82 4.79 9.63
N LEU A 183 -17.51 4.86 9.47
CA LEU A 183 -16.57 4.92 10.60
C LEU A 183 -16.77 6.20 11.42
N GLU A 184 -16.89 7.34 10.77
CA GLU A 184 -17.18 8.63 11.42
C GLU A 184 -18.50 8.59 12.20
N ALA A 185 -19.58 8.07 11.59
CA ALA A 185 -20.86 7.91 12.26
C ALA A 185 -20.79 6.96 13.47
N GLU A 186 -20.10 5.83 13.35
CA GLU A 186 -19.93 4.88 14.46
C GLU A 186 -19.11 5.48 15.61
N THR A 187 -18.02 6.19 15.29
CA THR A 187 -17.19 6.87 16.30
C THR A 187 -17.97 7.96 17.02
N GLU A 188 -18.77 8.75 16.32
CA GLU A 188 -19.66 9.74 16.94
C GLU A 188 -20.69 9.07 17.85
N GLN A 189 -21.30 7.96 17.41
CA GLN A 189 -22.24 7.19 18.23
C GLN A 189 -21.56 6.65 19.50
N ARG A 190 -20.35 6.09 19.39
CA ARG A 190 -19.59 5.59 20.55
C ARG A 190 -19.26 6.72 21.52
N HIS A 191 -18.88 7.90 21.04
CA HIS A 191 -18.66 9.08 21.90
C HIS A 191 -19.93 9.50 22.64
N LYS A 192 -21.10 9.48 21.97
CA LYS A 192 -22.39 9.77 22.61
C LYS A 192 -22.70 8.77 23.73
N VAL A 193 -22.56 7.47 23.47
CA VAL A 193 -22.78 6.42 24.48
C VAL A 193 -21.84 6.59 25.67
N VAL A 194 -20.56 6.88 25.43
CA VAL A 194 -19.60 7.15 26.51
C VAL A 194 -20.01 8.38 27.32
N ALA A 195 -20.45 9.46 26.67
CA ALA A 195 -20.92 10.66 27.34
C ALA A 195 -22.18 10.41 28.19
N ASP A 196 -23.11 9.58 27.71
CA ASP A 196 -24.31 9.21 28.46
C ASP A 196 -23.94 8.38 29.70
N ILE A 197 -23.06 7.39 29.55
CA ILE A 197 -22.56 6.57 30.67
C ILE A 197 -21.83 7.42 31.70
N THR A 198 -20.98 8.37 31.27
CA THR A 198 -20.27 9.24 32.21
C THR A 198 -21.23 10.16 32.97
N LEU A 199 -22.28 10.68 32.32
CA LEU A 199 -23.34 11.44 32.98
C LEU A 199 -24.13 10.59 33.98
N GLU A 200 -24.47 9.35 33.65
CA GLU A 200 -25.13 8.43 34.58
C GLU A 200 -24.26 8.09 35.79
N HIS A 201 -22.97 7.82 35.58
CA HIS A 201 -22.01 7.61 36.65
C HIS A 201 -21.85 8.85 37.52
N GLN A 202 -21.77 10.04 36.92
CA GLN A 202 -21.70 11.31 37.66
C GLN A 202 -22.93 11.50 38.56
N ARG A 203 -24.14 11.28 38.03
CA ARG A 203 -25.39 11.33 38.83
C ARG A 203 -25.42 10.28 39.94
N LYS A 204 -24.81 9.11 39.74
CA LYS A 204 -24.71 8.08 40.78
C LYS A 204 -23.75 8.51 41.88
N VAL A 205 -22.59 9.08 41.52
CA VAL A 205 -21.62 9.63 42.47
C VAL A 205 -22.27 10.74 43.30
N GLU A 206 -22.93 11.72 42.66
CA GLU A 206 -23.62 12.81 43.36
C GLU A 206 -24.69 12.30 44.35
N ARG A 207 -25.43 11.25 44.00
CA ARG A 207 -26.38 10.60 44.91
C ARG A 207 -25.68 9.96 46.12
N LEU A 208 -24.60 9.21 45.88
CA LEU A 208 -23.84 8.56 46.95
C LEU A 208 -23.15 9.58 47.87
N GLU A 209 -22.65 10.68 47.31
CA GLU A 209 -22.08 11.79 48.08
C GLU A 209 -23.13 12.44 48.99
N LEU A 210 -24.35 12.63 48.49
CA LEU A 210 -25.46 13.15 49.28
C LEU A 210 -25.89 12.16 50.39
N GLU A 211 -25.96 10.86 50.08
CA GLU A 211 -26.24 9.82 51.08
C GLU A 211 -25.18 9.79 52.18
N LEU A 212 -23.90 9.80 51.82
CA LEU A 212 -22.78 9.85 52.76
C LEU A 212 -22.84 11.11 53.63
N HIS A 213 -23.13 12.27 53.03
CA HIS A 213 -23.30 13.51 53.76
C HIS A 213 -24.46 13.43 54.78
N ASN A 214 -25.60 12.87 54.37
CA ASN A 214 -26.75 12.67 55.26
C ASN A 214 -26.44 11.70 56.40
N GLU A 215 -25.74 10.59 56.12
CA GLU A 215 -25.30 9.65 57.16
C GLU A 215 -24.31 10.30 58.12
N GLN A 216 -23.34 11.05 57.61
CA GLN A 216 -22.39 11.80 58.43
C GLN A 216 -23.12 12.82 59.34
N ALA A 217 -24.12 13.53 58.80
CA ALA A 217 -24.95 14.43 59.60
C ALA A 217 -25.72 13.67 60.70
N ARG A 218 -26.31 12.51 60.39
CA ARG A 218 -26.99 11.65 61.38
C ARG A 218 -26.03 11.20 62.49
N TYR A 219 -24.84 10.70 62.13
CA TYR A 219 -23.84 10.28 63.12
C TYR A 219 -23.38 11.44 64.01
N ASN A 220 -23.23 12.65 63.45
CA ASN A 220 -22.91 13.83 64.25
C ASN A 220 -24.02 14.19 65.23
N ASP A 221 -25.29 14.15 64.79
CA ASP A 221 -26.46 14.41 65.64
C ASP A 221 -26.62 13.35 66.75
N ASP A 222 -26.39 12.08 66.44
CA ASP A 222 -26.40 10.98 67.42
C ASP A 222 -25.26 11.16 68.43
N THR A 223 -24.05 11.47 67.96
CA THR A 223 -22.89 11.74 68.82
C THR A 223 -23.17 12.93 69.75
N ALA A 224 -23.75 14.01 69.23
CA ALA A 224 -24.15 15.16 70.04
C ALA A 224 -25.20 14.80 71.09
N ARG A 225 -26.18 13.95 70.74
CA ARG A 225 -27.17 13.43 71.71
C ARG A 225 -26.52 12.60 72.80
N PHE A 226 -25.63 11.67 72.46
CA PHE A 226 -24.90 10.87 73.46
C PHE A 226 -24.05 11.74 74.37
N LEU A 227 -23.34 12.74 73.85
CA LEU A 227 -22.57 13.67 74.66
C LEU A 227 -23.44 14.46 75.64
N ARG A 228 -24.61 14.95 75.19
CA ARG A 228 -25.57 15.62 76.08
C ARG A 228 -26.08 14.68 77.17
N GLN A 229 -26.43 13.43 76.83
CA GLN A 229 -26.87 12.45 77.80
C GLN A 229 -25.78 12.16 78.85
N ILE A 230 -24.52 12.00 78.43
CA ILE A 230 -23.39 11.81 79.36
C ILE A 230 -23.24 13.02 80.27
N ASP A 231 -23.38 14.24 79.75
CA ASP A 231 -23.29 15.45 80.56
C ASP A 231 -24.49 15.59 81.53
N GLU A 232 -25.70 15.22 81.12
CA GLU A 232 -26.87 15.12 81.99
C GLU A 232 -26.66 14.09 83.12
N GLU A 233 -26.19 12.88 82.79
CA GLU A 233 -25.85 11.84 83.76
C GLU A 233 -24.74 12.29 84.72
N ARG A 234 -23.72 13.00 84.23
CA ARG A 234 -22.67 13.60 85.09
C ARG A 234 -23.23 14.66 86.02
N VAL A 235 -24.16 15.50 85.56
CA VAL A 235 -24.83 16.49 86.40
C VAL A 235 -25.68 15.82 87.47
N LEU A 236 -26.46 14.79 87.11
CA LEU A 236 -27.23 13.98 88.05
C LEU A 236 -26.34 13.28 89.06
N HIS A 237 -25.23 12.67 88.62
CA HIS A 237 -24.25 12.04 89.50
C HIS A 237 -23.64 13.07 90.47
N ARG A 238 -23.23 14.25 90.00
CA ARG A 238 -22.71 15.32 90.89
C ARG A 238 -23.76 15.77 91.90
N LYS A 239 -25.04 15.82 91.52
CA LYS A 239 -26.13 16.17 92.45
C LYS A 239 -26.32 15.09 93.51
N ALA A 240 -26.39 13.82 93.10
CA ALA A 240 -26.49 12.69 94.01
C ALA A 240 -25.27 12.59 94.94
N GLU A 241 -24.07 12.87 94.44
CA GLU A 241 -22.85 12.92 95.24
C GLU A 241 -22.90 14.05 96.29
N LYS A 242 -23.39 15.24 95.93
CA LYS A 242 -23.62 16.32 96.91
C LYS A 242 -24.65 15.93 97.97
N GLU A 243 -25.77 15.33 97.57
CA GLU A 243 -26.79 14.85 98.51
C GLU A 243 -26.22 13.77 99.45
N ALA A 244 -25.44 12.83 98.92
CA ALA A 244 -24.76 11.80 99.71
C ALA A 244 -23.70 12.40 100.65
N GLN A 245 -22.93 13.40 100.20
CA GLN A 245 -22.00 14.15 101.05
C GLN A 245 -22.72 14.88 102.17
N GLU A 246 -23.85 15.55 101.89
CA GLU A 246 -24.67 16.19 102.92
C GLU A 246 -25.21 15.20 103.95
N VAL A 247 -25.70 14.03 103.50
CA VAL A 247 -26.14 12.95 104.38
C VAL A 247 -24.98 12.40 105.21
N TRP A 248 -23.82 12.18 104.61
CA TRP A 248 -22.62 11.75 105.31
C TRP A 248 -22.18 12.78 106.35
N HIS A 249 -22.18 14.07 106.02
CA HIS A 249 -21.87 15.14 106.97
C HIS A 249 -22.86 15.18 108.13
N LYS A 250 -24.16 15.00 107.88
CA LYS A 250 -25.18 14.89 108.94
C LYS A 250 -24.97 13.67 109.83
N LEU A 251 -24.74 12.49 109.25
CA LEU A 251 -24.45 11.26 110.01
C LEU A 251 -23.14 11.37 110.81
N SER A 252 -22.10 11.98 110.23
CA SER A 252 -20.83 12.24 110.90
C SER A 252 -21.01 13.19 112.10
N ALA A 253 -21.80 14.25 111.94
CA ALA A 253 -22.17 15.15 113.03
C ALA A 253 -22.97 14.43 114.12
N GLN A 254 -23.95 13.61 113.76
CA GLN A 254 -24.72 12.79 114.71
C GLN A 254 -23.83 11.79 115.44
N LEU A 255 -22.90 11.11 114.75
CA LEU A 255 -21.96 10.18 115.37
C LEU A 255 -20.99 10.90 116.31
N SER A 256 -20.54 12.10 115.96
CA SER A 256 -19.74 12.97 116.83
C SER A 256 -20.53 13.34 118.10
N GLN A 257 -21.78 13.74 117.94
CA GLN A 257 -22.68 14.05 119.07
C GLN A 257 -22.90 12.82 119.96
N VAL A 258 -23.22 11.66 119.40
CA VAL A 258 -23.37 10.41 120.16
C VAL A 258 -22.08 10.03 120.87
N ASN A 259 -20.91 10.24 120.25
CA ASN A 259 -19.63 10.01 120.91
C ASN A 259 -19.38 10.98 122.07
N GLN A 260 -19.78 12.25 121.94
CA GLN A 260 -19.73 13.22 123.04
C GLN A 260 -20.69 12.83 124.17
N GLU A 261 -21.92 12.42 123.85
CA GLU A 261 -22.90 11.94 124.81
C GLU A 261 -22.43 10.65 125.50
N LYS A 262 -21.84 9.72 124.76
CA LYS A 262 -21.20 8.51 125.31
C LYS A 262 -20.04 8.87 126.24
N ALA A 263 -19.20 9.85 125.88
CA ALA A 263 -18.11 10.31 126.74
C ALA A 263 -18.65 10.98 128.01
N HIS A 264 -19.73 11.77 127.91
CA HIS A 264 -20.42 12.38 129.04
C HIS A 264 -21.02 11.32 129.98
N LEU A 265 -21.74 10.32 129.43
CA LEU A 265 -22.29 9.19 130.17
C LEU A 265 -21.20 8.33 130.81
N ALA A 266 -20.09 8.08 130.12
CA ALA A 266 -18.94 7.40 130.69
C ALA A 266 -18.34 8.19 131.86
N GLY A 267 -18.27 9.52 131.74
CA GLY A 267 -17.89 10.41 132.84
C GLY A 267 -18.85 10.32 134.03
N GLN A 268 -20.17 10.31 133.78
CA GLN A 268 -21.18 10.14 134.84
C GLN A 268 -21.10 8.76 135.51
N LEU A 269 -20.91 7.69 134.74
CA LEU A 269 -20.70 6.35 135.27
C LEU A 269 -19.46 6.28 136.14
N GLN A 270 -18.36 6.94 135.75
CA GLN A 270 -17.15 7.02 136.56
C GLN A 270 -17.38 7.75 137.89
N VAL A 271 -18.24 8.78 137.90
CA VAL A 271 -18.65 9.49 139.12
C VAL A 271 -19.52 8.58 140.00
N MET A 272 -20.56 7.94 139.44
CA MET A 272 -21.39 7.00 140.20
C MET A 272 -20.57 5.84 140.76
N GLN A 273 -19.58 5.34 140.02
CA GLN A 273 -18.73 4.25 140.50
C GLN A 273 -17.88 4.70 141.69
N LYS A 274 -17.32 5.93 141.66
CA LYS A 274 -16.66 6.53 142.84
C LYS A 274 -17.61 6.73 144.02
N GLU A 275 -18.87 7.05 143.77
CA GLU A 275 -19.90 7.16 144.83
C GLU A 275 -20.26 5.79 145.41
N MET A 276 -20.38 4.77 144.57
CA MET A 276 -20.64 3.39 144.98
C MET A 276 -19.47 2.82 145.80
N ASP A 277 -18.22 3.09 145.40
CA ASP A 277 -17.03 2.73 146.18
C ASP A 277 -17.04 3.43 147.56
N LYS A 278 -17.45 4.70 147.62
CA LYS A 278 -17.64 5.44 148.88
C LYS A 278 -18.72 4.82 149.76
N VAL A 279 -19.83 4.37 149.17
CA VAL A 279 -20.90 3.68 149.91
C VAL A 279 -20.44 2.32 150.39
N SER A 280 -19.69 1.57 149.58
CA SER A 280 -19.10 0.28 149.95
C SER A 280 -18.15 0.42 151.15
N LEU A 281 -17.24 1.39 151.11
CA LEU A 281 -16.35 1.71 152.24
C LEU A 281 -17.14 2.10 153.51
N LYS A 282 -18.27 2.78 153.34
CA LYS A 282 -19.15 3.15 154.46
C LYS A 282 -19.87 1.93 155.04
N ASN A 283 -20.22 0.96 154.20
CA ASN A 283 -20.87 -0.29 154.60
C ASN A 283 -19.90 -1.21 155.35
N GLU A 284 -18.67 -1.35 154.88
CA GLU A 284 -17.60 -2.06 155.60
C GLU A 284 -17.34 -1.45 157.00
N SER A 285 -17.38 -0.12 157.11
CA SER A 285 -17.25 0.57 158.40
C SER A 285 -18.45 0.31 159.34
N LEU A 286 -19.65 0.10 158.80
CA LEU A 286 -20.85 -0.23 159.57
C LEU A 286 -20.86 -1.70 160.00
N GLU A 287 -20.43 -2.62 159.14
CA GLU A 287 -20.27 -4.05 159.49
C GLU A 287 -19.25 -4.22 160.62
N ALA A 288 -18.10 -3.54 160.55
CA ALA A 288 -17.12 -3.55 161.64
C ALA A 288 -17.68 -3.02 162.97
N LYS A 289 -18.60 -2.04 162.93
CA LYS A 289 -19.31 -1.55 164.12
C LYS A 289 -20.36 -2.54 164.63
N ASN A 290 -21.00 -3.28 163.73
CA ASN A 290 -22.00 -4.29 164.09
C ASN A 290 -21.35 -5.50 164.78
N ASP A 291 -20.17 -5.92 164.32
CA ASP A 291 -19.39 -6.98 164.95
C ASP A 291 -18.89 -6.60 166.37
N ALA A 292 -18.53 -5.31 166.55
CA ALA A 292 -18.20 -4.77 167.87
C ALA A 292 -19.41 -4.81 168.83
N LEU A 293 -20.62 -4.53 168.33
CA LEU A 293 -21.85 -4.63 169.12
C LEU A 293 -22.22 -6.08 169.43
N HIS A 294 -22.04 -7.01 168.50
CA HIS A 294 -22.29 -8.44 168.72
C HIS A 294 -21.36 -9.06 169.78
N THR A 295 -20.11 -8.61 169.84
CA THR A 295 -19.16 -9.03 170.89
C THR A 295 -19.53 -8.46 172.26
N GLU A 296 -20.13 -7.27 172.32
CA GLU A 296 -20.61 -6.65 173.56
C GLU A 296 -21.90 -7.30 174.08
N ILE A 297 -22.83 -7.65 173.18
CA ILE A 297 -24.03 -8.45 173.50
C ILE A 297 -23.65 -9.83 174.04
N SER A 298 -22.64 -10.48 173.45
CA SER A 298 -22.17 -11.79 173.94
C SER A 298 -21.57 -11.72 175.34
N LYS A 299 -20.87 -10.63 175.69
CA LYS A 299 -20.37 -10.40 177.06
C LYS A 299 -21.48 -10.16 178.07
N LEU A 300 -22.50 -9.39 177.68
CA LEU A 300 -23.66 -9.11 178.55
C LEU A 300 -24.51 -10.36 178.79
N ASN A 301 -24.68 -11.23 177.78
CA ASN A 301 -25.39 -12.50 177.96
C ASN A 301 -24.64 -13.48 178.88
N ALA A 302 -23.31 -13.53 178.83
CA ALA A 302 -22.52 -14.36 179.74
C ALA A 302 -22.71 -13.95 181.22
N LEU A 303 -22.75 -12.63 181.50
CA LEU A 303 -23.03 -12.07 182.82
C LEU A 303 -24.46 -12.36 183.31
N LEU A 304 -25.44 -12.36 182.39
CA LEU A 304 -26.82 -12.69 182.72
C LEU A 304 -26.96 -14.16 183.13
N THR A 305 -26.31 -15.08 182.42
CA THR A 305 -26.33 -16.51 182.75
C THR A 305 -25.68 -16.83 184.09
N GLU A 306 -24.64 -16.08 184.48
CA GLU A 306 -23.95 -16.24 185.77
C GLU A 306 -24.81 -15.76 186.95
N GLN A 307 -25.58 -14.67 186.78
CA GLN A 307 -26.53 -14.21 187.81
C GLN A 307 -27.75 -15.13 187.95
N THR A 308 -28.20 -15.77 186.87
CA THR A 308 -29.37 -16.66 186.92
C THR A 308 -29.07 -17.96 187.68
N ALA A 309 -27.84 -18.46 187.60
CA ALA A 309 -27.40 -19.65 188.35
C ALA A 309 -27.28 -19.39 189.87
N LEU A 310 -26.84 -18.20 190.27
CA LEU A 310 -26.73 -17.80 191.68
C LEU A 310 -28.10 -17.63 192.36
N LEU A 311 -29.13 -17.22 191.62
CA LEU A 311 -30.52 -17.12 192.11
C LEU A 311 -31.18 -18.48 192.35
N HIS A 312 -30.88 -19.49 191.53
CA HIS A 312 -31.43 -20.85 191.70
C HIS A 312 -30.82 -21.59 192.90
N GLN A 313 -29.56 -21.30 193.24
CA GLN A 313 -28.88 -21.88 194.40
C GLN A 313 -29.38 -21.32 195.75
N ALA A 314 -30.00 -20.13 195.75
CA ALA A 314 -30.60 -19.51 196.93
C ALA A 314 -32.03 -20.03 197.23
N GLN A 315 -32.79 -20.46 196.21
CA GLN A 315 -34.18 -20.93 196.38
C GLN A 315 -34.28 -22.32 197.04
N LEU A 316 -33.31 -23.22 196.85
CA LEU A 316 -33.36 -24.56 197.45
C LEU A 316 -32.91 -24.60 198.93
N LYS A 317 -32.34 -23.50 199.45
CA LYS A 317 -31.91 -23.39 200.86
C LYS A 317 -33.01 -22.89 201.81
N VAL A 318 -34.20 -22.53 201.30
CA VAL A 318 -35.32 -21.95 202.07
C VAL A 318 -36.46 -22.95 202.36
N VAL A 319 -36.47 -24.13 201.73
CA VAL A 319 -37.53 -25.16 201.96
C VAL A 319 -37.18 -26.13 203.11
N SER A 320 -36.10 -25.89 203.86
CA SER A 320 -35.67 -26.77 204.95
C SER A 320 -36.26 -26.49 206.35
N LEU A 321 -37.07 -25.44 206.60
CA LEU A 321 -37.49 -25.13 207.98
C LEU A 321 -38.83 -24.35 208.09
N THR A 322 -40.01 -24.96 207.85
CA THR A 322 -41.26 -24.56 208.52
C THR A 322 -42.40 -25.60 208.34
N ASP A 323 -42.71 -26.25 209.46
CA ASP A 323 -44.05 -26.61 209.96
C ASP A 323 -44.51 -28.08 209.98
N ASN A 324 -44.61 -28.58 211.21
CA ASN A 324 -45.46 -29.69 211.64
C ASN A 324 -46.74 -29.08 212.28
N VAL A 325 -47.93 -29.65 211.95
CA VAL A 325 -49.13 -29.85 212.84
C VAL A 325 -50.08 -28.63 213.04
N THR A 326 -51.44 -28.64 212.89
CA THR A 326 -52.55 -29.66 212.81
C THR A 326 -53.92 -28.99 212.48
N HIS A 327 -54.98 -29.63 211.96
CA HIS A 327 -55.61 -30.93 212.36
C HIS A 327 -56.23 -31.75 211.20
N GLN A 328 -56.22 -33.07 211.43
CA GLN A 328 -57.28 -34.08 211.21
C GLN A 328 -58.65 -33.64 210.66
N GLU A 329 -59.18 -34.54 209.81
CA GLU A 329 -60.60 -34.97 209.65
C GLU A 329 -61.56 -34.01 208.91
N ALA A 330 -62.40 -34.43 207.96
CA ALA A 330 -62.75 -35.76 207.47
C ALA A 330 -63.50 -35.66 206.11
N ASP A 331 -63.55 -36.82 205.44
CA ASP A 331 -64.61 -37.29 204.52
C ASP A 331 -64.73 -36.69 203.11
N ALA A 332 -63.95 -37.25 202.18
CA ALA A 332 -64.45 -38.14 201.11
C ALA A 332 -63.30 -38.96 200.50
#